data_AF-A0A959WF83-F1
#
_entry.id   AF-A0A959WF83-F1
#
_cell.length_a   1.000
_cell.length_b   1.000
_cell.length_c   1.000
_cell.angle_alpha   90.00
_cell.angle_beta   90.00
_cell.angle_gamma   90.00
#
_symmetry.space_group_name_H-M   'P 1'
#
loop_
_entity.id
_entity.type
_entity.pdbx_description
1 polymer ?
#
loop_
_entity_poly.entity_id
_entity_poly.type
_entity_poly.pdbx_seq_one_letter_code
_entity_poly.pdbx_strand_id
1 'polypeptide(L)'
;MLQVVAYAFLASVALPIGALVGSKVELPRPVLASLLGFASGALISAVAFELFDEAFEHGGVGYAGISFLAGATVFVLLDGWLTRRTARRASSGAGIGFALLAGVTLDGVPENLAMGSR
;
A
#
# COMPACT_ATOMS: atom_id res chain seq x y z
N MET A 1 -19.94 15.28 -10.57
CA MET A 1 -18.77 16.12 -10.21
C MET A 1 -18.64 16.30 -8.71
N LEU A 2 -19.59 16.95 -8.02
CA LEU A 2 -19.50 17.17 -6.56
C LEU A 2 -19.40 15.87 -5.73
N GLN A 3 -20.16 14.83 -6.09
CA GLN A 3 -20.13 13.53 -5.39
C GLN A 3 -18.78 12.81 -5.52
N VAL A 4 -18.18 12.80 -6.72
CA VAL A 4 -16.85 12.19 -6.95
C VAL A 4 -15.79 12.92 -6.12
N VAL A 5 -15.83 14.25 -6.11
CA VAL A 5 -14.94 15.07 -5.28
C VAL A 5 -15.16 14.79 -3.79
N ALA A 6 -16.41 14.63 -3.34
CA ALA A 6 -16.72 14.31 -1.96
C ALA A 6 -16.18 12.93 -1.54
N TYR A 7 -16.36 11.89 -2.35
CA TYR A 7 -15.82 10.55 -2.07
C TYR A 7 -14.29 10.53 -2.11
N ALA A 8 -13.67 11.16 -3.11
CA ALA A 8 -12.21 11.28 -3.20
C ALA A 8 -11.63 12.04 -2.00
N PHE A 9 -12.30 13.11 -1.56
CA PHE A 9 -11.91 13.85 -0.37
C PHE A 9 -12.04 13.01 0.89
N LEU A 10 -13.16 12.32 1.09
CA LEU A 10 -13.37 11.43 2.23
C LEU A 10 -12.32 10.31 2.29
N ALA A 11 -12.02 9.67 1.17
CA ALA A 11 -10.98 8.65 1.07
C ALA A 11 -9.59 9.23 1.39
N SER A 12 -9.24 10.39 0.82
CA SER A 12 -7.93 11.04 1.03
C SER A 12 -7.71 11.49 2.47
N VAL A 13 -8.77 11.94 3.15
CA VAL A 13 -8.71 12.43 4.53
C VAL A 13 -8.58 11.28 5.55
N ALA A 14 -8.95 10.06 5.18
CA ALA A 14 -8.83 8.90 6.06
C ALA A 14 -7.38 8.63 6.51
N LEU A 15 -6.41 8.74 5.60
CA LEU A 15 -4.98 8.55 5.88
C LEU A 15 -4.41 9.55 6.91
N PRO A 16 -4.50 10.89 6.73
CA PRO A 16 -3.97 11.85 7.70
C PRO A 16 -4.71 11.80 9.04
N ILE A 17 -6.01 11.52 9.05
CA ILE A 17 -6.74 11.29 10.31
C ILE A 17 -6.21 10.04 11.01
N GLY A 18 -6.05 8.93 10.29
CA GLY A 18 -5.50 7.69 10.81
C GLY A 18 -4.09 7.87 11.38
N ALA A 19 -3.23 8.61 10.68
CA ALA A 19 -1.88 8.95 11.15
C ALA A 19 -1.90 9.81 12.42
N LEU A 20 -2.79 10.81 12.49
CA LEU A 20 -2.94 11.66 13.67
C LEU A 20 -3.42 10.86 14.88
N VAL A 21 -4.43 10.01 14.71
CA VAL A 21 -4.97 9.17 15.79
C VAL A 21 -3.92 8.15 16.22
N GLY A 22 -3.27 7.47 15.27
CA GLY A 22 -2.20 6.51 15.54
C GLY A 22 -0.97 7.11 16.22
N SER A 23 -0.70 8.41 16.02
CA SER A 23 0.39 9.11 16.73
C SER A 23 0.10 9.39 18.20
N LYS A 24 -1.18 9.34 18.61
CA LYS A 24 -1.63 9.67 19.98
C LYS A 24 -2.16 8.48 20.75
N VAL A 25 -2.59 7.42 20.06
CA VAL A 25 -3.27 6.28 20.65
C VAL A 25 -2.46 5.01 20.39
N GLU A 26 -2.02 4.38 21.46
CA GLU A 26 -1.43 3.04 21.39
C GLU A 26 -2.55 2.00 21.49
N LEU A 27 -2.75 1.23 20.42
CA LEU A 27 -3.73 0.15 20.42
C LEU A 27 -3.12 -1.14 20.99
N PRO A 28 -3.91 -1.94 21.74
CA PRO A 28 -3.47 -3.27 22.13
C PRO A 28 -3.22 -4.13 20.88
N ARG A 29 -2.11 -4.89 20.91
CA ARG A 29 -1.66 -5.75 19.81
C ARG A 29 -2.75 -6.55 19.07
N PRO A 30 -3.70 -7.22 19.75
CA PRO A 30 -4.74 -7.98 19.04
C PRO A 30 -5.66 -7.09 18.18
N VAL A 31 -5.95 -5.87 18.63
CA VAL A 31 -6.79 -4.94 17.86
C VAL A 31 -6.03 -4.43 16.64
N LEU A 32 -4.76 -4.04 16.81
CA LEU A 32 -3.91 -3.62 15.70
C LEU A 32 -3.76 -4.74 14.65
N ALA A 33 -3.50 -5.97 15.09
CA ALA A 33 -3.39 -7.12 14.20
C ALA A 33 -4.69 -7.41 13.45
N SER A 34 -5.85 -7.26 14.11
CA SER A 34 -7.16 -7.45 13.49
C SER A 34 -7.45 -6.36 12.44
N LEU A 35 -7.12 -5.10 12.74
CA LEU A 35 -7.27 -3.99 11.80
C LEU A 35 -6.37 -4.16 10.57
N LEU A 36 -5.11 -4.53 10.77
CA LEU A 36 -4.17 -4.81 9.68
C LEU A 36 -4.66 -6.01 8.84
N GLY A 37 -5.10 -7.09 9.47
CA GLY A 37 -5.65 -8.26 8.77
C GLY A 37 -6.88 -7.91 7.92
N PHE A 38 -7.79 -7.09 8.47
CA PHE A 38 -8.94 -6.57 7.73
C PHE A 38 -8.53 -5.72 6.53
N ALA A 39 -7.60 -4.77 6.73
CA ALA A 39 -7.11 -3.90 5.66
C ALA A 39 -6.42 -4.70 4.54
N SER A 40 -5.57 -5.66 4.88
CA SER A 40 -4.94 -6.56 3.90
C SER A 40 -5.97 -7.39 3.15
N GLY A 41 -7.01 -7.90 3.82
CA GLY A 41 -8.10 -8.63 3.17
C GLY A 41 -8.90 -7.76 2.18
N ALA A 42 -9.16 -6.51 2.53
CA ALA A 42 -9.82 -5.55 1.64
C ALA A 42 -8.97 -5.27 0.38
N LEU A 43 -7.66 -5.03 0.54
CA LEU A 43 -6.75 -4.81 -0.58
C LEU A 43 -6.64 -6.04 -1.50
N ILE A 44 -6.52 -7.24 -0.94
CA ILE A 44 -6.48 -8.49 -1.73
C ILE A 44 -7.78 -8.66 -2.52
N SER A 45 -8.93 -8.37 -1.90
CA SER A 45 -10.24 -8.46 -2.57
C SER A 45 -10.35 -7.44 -3.71
N ALA A 46 -9.92 -6.20 -3.50
CA ALA A 46 -9.89 -5.17 -4.55
C ALA A 46 -8.99 -5.59 -5.72
N VAL A 47 -7.79 -6.10 -5.43
CA VAL A 47 -6.88 -6.59 -6.48
C VAL A 47 -7.49 -7.76 -7.24
N ALA A 48 -8.16 -8.70 -6.56
CA ALA A 48 -8.75 -9.88 -7.18
C ALA A 48 -9.94 -9.55 -8.09
N PHE A 49 -10.86 -8.71 -7.63
CA PHE A 49 -12.09 -8.42 -8.37
C PHE A 49 -11.99 -7.23 -9.31
N GLU A 50 -11.16 -6.25 -8.99
CA GLU A 50 -11.10 -5.04 -9.80
C GLU A 50 -9.89 -5.06 -10.77
N LEU A 51 -8.71 -5.48 -10.32
CA LEU A 51 -7.50 -5.47 -11.17
C LEU A 51 -7.34 -6.76 -11.99
N PHE A 52 -7.52 -7.93 -11.36
CA PHE A 52 -7.30 -9.20 -12.03
C PHE A 52 -8.37 -9.52 -13.05
N ASP A 53 -9.63 -9.17 -12.77
CA ASP A 53 -10.74 -9.33 -13.70
C ASP A 53 -10.49 -8.53 -14.99
N GLU A 54 -10.13 -7.25 -14.84
CA GLU A 54 -9.77 -6.34 -15.94
C GLU A 54 -8.54 -6.83 -16.72
N ALA A 55 -7.52 -7.35 -16.03
CA ALA A 55 -6.34 -7.93 -16.66
C ALA A 55 -6.64 -9.24 -17.43
N PHE A 56 -7.59 -10.05 -16.97
CA PHE A 56 -8.02 -11.25 -17.68
C PHE A 56 -8.78 -10.92 -18.95
N GLU A 57 -9.66 -9.91 -18.94
CA GLU A 57 -10.37 -9.48 -20.14
C GLU A 57 -9.41 -8.99 -21.24
N HIS A 58 -8.35 -8.27 -20.87
CA HIS A 58 -7.43 -7.67 -21.84
C HIS A 58 -6.28 -8.60 -22.30
N GLY A 59 -5.77 -9.47 -21.45
CA GLY A 59 -4.55 -10.25 -21.72
C GLY A 59 -4.64 -11.75 -21.46
N GLY A 60 -5.77 -12.24 -20.93
CA GLY A 60 -5.95 -13.63 -20.52
C GLY A 60 -5.11 -14.03 -19.30
N VAL A 61 -5.33 -15.27 -18.83
CA VAL A 61 -4.81 -15.74 -17.54
C VAL A 61 -3.28 -15.73 -17.43
N GLY A 62 -2.60 -16.11 -18.51
CA GLY A 62 -1.13 -16.18 -18.54
C GLY A 62 -0.48 -14.80 -18.41
N TYR A 63 -0.99 -13.80 -19.12
CA TYR A 63 -0.42 -12.45 -19.10
C TYR A 63 -0.67 -11.75 -17.76
N ALA A 64 -1.90 -11.87 -17.21
CA ALA A 64 -2.25 -11.32 -15.91
C ALA A 64 -1.38 -11.92 -14.80
N GLY A 65 -1.23 -13.24 -14.77
CA GLY A 65 -0.41 -13.94 -13.77
C GLY A 65 1.07 -13.58 -13.83
N ILE A 66 1.67 -13.59 -15.04
CA ILE A 66 3.10 -13.26 -15.20
C ILE A 66 3.37 -11.81 -14.84
N SER A 67 2.52 -10.87 -15.28
CA SER A 67 2.69 -9.45 -15.00
C SER A 67 2.51 -9.13 -13.51
N PHE A 68 1.54 -9.78 -12.86
CA PHE A 68 1.35 -9.69 -11.41
C PHE A 68 2.59 -10.19 -10.65
N LEU A 69 3.10 -11.37 -11.00
CA LEU A 69 4.29 -11.93 -10.36
C LEU A 69 5.54 -11.07 -10.60
N ALA A 70 5.71 -10.53 -11.80
CA ALA A 70 6.80 -9.61 -12.12
C ALA A 70 6.71 -8.34 -11.26
N GLY A 71 5.53 -7.70 -11.19
CA GLY A 71 5.30 -6.52 -10.36
C GLY A 71 5.52 -6.78 -8.87
N ALA A 72 4.96 -7.86 -8.34
CA ALA A 72 5.14 -8.28 -6.95
C ALA A 72 6.62 -8.54 -6.63
N THR A 73 7.35 -9.20 -7.53
CA THR A 73 8.79 -9.45 -7.37
C THR A 73 9.57 -8.13 -7.31
N VAL A 74 9.32 -7.20 -8.22
CA VAL A 74 9.97 -5.89 -8.22
C VAL A 74 9.67 -5.14 -6.93
N PHE A 75 8.41 -5.12 -6.49
CA PHE A 75 8.00 -4.48 -5.24
C PHE A 75 8.74 -5.06 -4.03
N VAL A 76 8.72 -6.38 -3.85
CA VAL A 76 9.37 -7.07 -2.72
C VAL A 76 10.89 -6.84 -2.71
N LEU A 77 11.53 -6.81 -3.89
CA LEU A 77 12.96 -6.53 -3.99
C LEU A 77 13.29 -5.09 -3.58
N LEU A 78 12.49 -4.12 -4.05
CA LEU A 78 12.65 -2.70 -3.70
C LEU A 78 12.38 -2.45 -2.21
N ASP A 79 11.30 -3.00 -1.67
CA ASP A 79 10.96 -2.89 -0.25
C ASP A 79 12.05 -3.52 0.63
N GLY A 80 12.47 -4.75 0.30
CA GLY A 80 13.53 -5.42 1.04
C GLY A 80 14.88 -4.69 0.95
N TRP A 81 15.19 -4.05 -0.18
CA TRP A 81 16.38 -3.21 -0.31
C TRP A 81 16.28 -1.92 0.52
N LEU A 82 15.11 -1.28 0.52
CA LEU A 82 14.86 -0.06 1.29
C LEU A 82 14.91 -0.35 2.79
N THR A 83 14.24 -1.40 3.25
CA THR A 83 14.25 -1.86 4.64
C THR A 83 15.67 -2.16 5.14
N ARG A 84 16.50 -2.81 4.32
CA ARG A 84 17.92 -3.04 4.64
C ARG A 84 18.71 -1.74 4.77
N ARG A 85 18.44 -0.73 3.94
CA ARG A 85 19.07 0.59 4.04
C ARG A 85 18.57 1.38 5.26
N THR A 86 17.30 1.26 5.60
CA THR A 86 16.68 1.88 6.77
C THR A 86 17.27 1.31 8.05
N ALA A 87 17.39 -0.01 8.18
CA ALA A 87 18.00 -0.67 9.33
C ALA A 87 19.45 -0.20 9.58
N ARG A 88 20.25 -0.05 8.51
CA ARG A 88 21.62 0.45 8.60
C ARG A 88 21.70 1.93 9.01
N ARG A 89 20.74 2.76 8.57
CA ARG A 89 20.66 4.18 8.95
C ARG A 89 20.12 4.39 10.36
N ALA A 90 19.22 3.52 10.82
CA ALA A 90 18.75 3.51 12.20
C ALA A 90 19.91 3.25 13.18
N SER A 91 20.83 2.32 12.85
CA SER A 91 22.03 2.09 13.65
C SER A 91 23.05 3.25 13.64
N SER A 92 22.98 4.15 12.66
CA SER A 92 23.87 5.33 12.57
C SER A 92 23.25 6.61 13.13
N GLY A 93 22.03 6.56 13.70
CA GLY A 93 21.34 7.70 14.31
C GLY A 93 20.88 8.81 13.34
N ALA A 94 21.10 8.67 12.04
CA ALA A 94 20.85 9.72 11.04
C ALA A 94 19.77 9.30 10.04
N GLY A 95 18.65 10.04 9.99
CA GLY A 95 17.70 9.99 8.87
C GLY A 95 16.56 8.97 8.94
N ILE A 96 16.19 8.47 10.14
CA ILE A 96 15.09 7.50 10.32
C ILE A 96 13.76 8.05 9.77
N GLY A 97 13.47 9.35 9.96
CA GLY A 97 12.25 9.97 9.45
C GLY A 97 12.13 9.92 7.92
N PHE A 98 13.20 10.25 7.19
CA PHE A 98 13.22 10.15 5.73
C PHE A 98 13.13 8.71 5.23
N ALA A 99 13.69 7.76 5.98
CA ALA A 99 13.64 6.35 5.64
C ALA A 99 12.22 5.75 5.84
N LEU A 100 11.51 6.17 6.90
CA LEU A 100 10.10 5.82 7.12
C LEU A 100 9.20 6.44 6.04
N LEU A 101 9.42 7.72 5.72
CA LEU A 101 8.70 8.39 4.64
C LEU A 101 8.91 7.67 3.30
N ALA A 102 10.16 7.30 2.98
CA ALA A 102 10.44 6.54 1.76
C ALA A 102 9.74 5.18 1.73
N GLY A 103 9.63 4.51 2.88
CA GLY A 103 8.90 3.24 3.00
C GLY A 103 7.41 3.40 2.70
N VAL A 104 6.76 4.37 3.36
CA VAL A 104 5.34 4.67 3.13
C VAL A 104 5.08 5.09 1.69
N THR A 105 5.95 5.91 1.10
CA THR A 105 5.82 6.31 -0.31
C THR A 105 5.97 5.13 -1.25
N LEU A 106 6.91 4.21 -0.99
CA LEU A 106 7.11 3.02 -1.82
C LEU A 106 5.88 2.11 -1.79
N ASP A 107 5.26 1.94 -0.62
CA ASP A 107 4.04 1.14 -0.44
C ASP A 107 2.83 1.75 -1.18
N GLY A 108 2.77 3.09 -1.28
CA GLY A 108 1.74 3.79 -2.05
C GLY A 108 1.89 3.67 -3.58
N VAL A 109 3.03 3.25 -4.12
CA VAL A 109 3.24 3.13 -5.57
C VAL A 109 2.31 2.08 -6.20
N PRO A 110 2.28 0.81 -5.72
CA PRO A 110 1.33 -0.18 -6.20
C PRO A 110 -0.13 0.29 -6.16
N GLU A 111 -0.53 0.93 -5.06
CA GLU A 111 -1.91 1.40 -4.86
C GLU A 111 -2.30 2.49 -5.87
N ASN A 112 -1.43 3.48 -6.11
CA ASN A 112 -1.69 4.52 -7.09
C ASN A 112 -1.70 4.01 -8.54
N LEU A 113 -0.85 3.03 -8.86
CA LEU A 113 -0.85 2.40 -10.18
C LEU A 113 -2.14 1.60 -10.43
N ALA A 114 -2.67 0.95 -9.40
CA ALA A 114 -3.94 0.23 -9.45
C ALA A 114 -5.14 1.17 -9.67
N MET A 115 -5.14 2.34 -9.03
CA MET A 115 -6.20 3.35 -9.25
C MET A 115 -6.14 4.01 -10.63
N GLY A 116 -4.95 4.15 -11.22
CA GLY A 116 -4.73 4.84 -12.50
C GLY A 116 -4.95 3.97 -13.74
N SER A 117 -5.24 2.68 -13.60
CA SER A 117 -5.54 1.80 -14.74
C SER A 117 -6.95 1.97 -15.31
N ARG A 118 -7.77 2.87 -14.72
CA ARG A 118 -9.17 3.14 -15.08
C ARG A 118 -9.40 4.54 -15.62
#